data_AF-A0A3L6PQY1-F1
#
_entry.id   AF-A0A3L6PQY1-F1
#
_cell.length_a   1.000
_cell.length_b   1.000
_cell.length_c   1.000
_cell.angle_alpha   90.00
_cell.angle_beta   90.00
_cell.angle_gamma   90.00
#
_symmetry.space_group_name_H-M   'P 1'
#
loop_
_entity.id
_entity.type
_entity.pdbx_description
1 polymer ?
#
loop_
_entity_poly.entity_id
_entity_poly.type
_entity_poly.pdbx_seq_one_letter_code
_entity_poly.pdbx_strand_id
1 'polypeptide(L)' 'MDLMSTGEISRDDVTNIRFDVMAAGSDTTAVTMEWAMALLLRNTGAMAKVRAEIDGALGGRESVTADSDVARLPFLQAW' A
#
# COMPACT_ATOMS: atom_id res chain seq x y z
N MET A 1 -25.36 -21.91 -23.82
CA MET A 1 -25.53 -20.53 -23.31
C MET A 1 -26.04 -20.68 -21.89
N ASP A 2 -25.15 -21.00 -20.97
CA ASP A 2 -25.46 -21.15 -19.54
C ASP A 2 -24.87 -19.96 -18.80
N LEU A 3 -25.32 -18.77 -19.18
CA LEU A 3 -24.84 -17.51 -18.62
C LEU A 3 -25.59 -17.10 -17.34
N MET A 4 -26.49 -17.93 -16.80
CA MET A 4 -27.27 -17.58 -15.61
C MET A 4 -27.67 -18.82 -14.78
N SER A 5 -26.69 -19.54 -14.21
CA SER A 5 -26.95 -20.32 -12.99
C SER A 5 -26.75 -19.42 -11.77
N THR A 6 -27.79 -18.64 -11.50
CA THR A 6 -28.33 -18.29 -10.17
C THR A 6 -27.35 -18.25 -8.98
N GLY A 7 -26.88 -17.04 -8.65
CA GLY A 7 -27.17 -16.40 -7.36
C GLY A 7 -26.65 -16.99 -6.04
N GLU A 8 -25.85 -18.05 -6.05
CA GLU A 8 -25.26 -18.63 -4.82
C GLU A 8 -23.73 -18.61 -4.93
N ILE A 9 -23.08 -17.70 -4.20
CA ILE A 9 -21.61 -17.64 -4.12
C ILE A 9 -21.14 -18.77 -3.22
N SER A 10 -20.38 -19.74 -3.76
CA SER A 10 -19.77 -20.81 -2.98
C SER A 10 -18.59 -20.28 -2.14
N ARG A 11 -18.21 -21.00 -1.08
CA ARG A 11 -16.99 -20.70 -0.31
C ARG A 11 -15.74 -20.72 -1.18
N ASP A 12 -15.72 -21.58 -2.19
CA ASP A 12 -14.61 -21.70 -3.13
C ASP A 12 -14.52 -20.45 -4.03
N ASP A 13 -15.66 -19.90 -4.46
CA ASP A 13 -15.71 -18.65 -5.23
C ASP A 13 -15.16 -17.47 -4.41
N VAL A 14 -15.57 -17.34 -3.14
CA VAL A 14 -15.03 -16.30 -2.25
C VAL A 14 -13.52 -16.46 -2.07
N THR A 15 -13.05 -17.70 -1.95
CA THR A 15 -11.62 -17.99 -1.78
C THR A 15 -10.84 -17.62 -3.03
N ASN A 16 -11.34 -17.99 -4.22
CA ASN A 16 -10.71 -17.65 -5.49
C ASN A 16 -10.69 -16.14 -5.72
N ILE A 17 -11.81 -15.44 -5.52
CA ILE A 17 -11.89 -13.99 -5.68
C ILE A 17 -10.89 -13.28 -4.74
N ARG A 18 -10.73 -13.76 -3.50
CA ARG A 18 -9.74 -13.20 -2.57
C ARG A 18 -8.31 -13.32 -3.10
N PHE A 19 -7.95 -14.48 -3.65
CA PHE A 19 -6.64 -14.71 -4.22
C PHE A 19 -6.42 -13.85 -5.47
N ASP A 20 -7.40 -13.78 -6.36
CA ASP A 20 -7.31 -12.99 -7.59
C ASP A 20 -7.11 -11.51 -7.30
N VAL A 21 -7.87 -10.94 -6.36
CA VAL A 21 -7.72 -9.53 -5.96
C VAL A 21 -6.34 -9.27 -5.32
N MET A 22 -5.85 -10.19 -4.49
CA MET A 22 -4.53 -10.06 -3.88
C MET A 22 -3.41 -10.14 -4.92
N ALA A 23 -3.49 -11.09 -5.85
CA ALA A 23 -2.51 -11.26 -6.91
C ALA A 23 -2.48 -10.04 -7.84
N ALA A 24 -3.64 -9.57 -8.30
CA ALA A 24 -3.74 -8.39 -9.15
C ALA A 24 -3.27 -7.11 -8.44
N GLY A 25 -3.56 -6.96 -7.15
CA GLY A 25 -3.10 -5.83 -6.34
C GLY A 25 -1.59 -5.86 -6.04
N SER A 26 -1.00 -7.05 -5.90
CA SER A 26 0.42 -7.20 -5.56
C SER A 26 1.33 -6.59 -6.62
N ASP A 27 1.14 -6.95 -7.89
CA ASP A 27 2.02 -6.47 -8.96
C ASP A 27 1.93 -4.95 -9.15
N THR A 28 0.71 -4.40 -9.07
CA THR A 28 0.49 -2.95 -9.22
C THR A 28 1.10 -2.16 -8.06
N THR A 29 0.88 -2.61 -6.81
CA THR A 29 1.44 -1.96 -5.62
C THR A 29 2.97 -2.04 -5.59
N ALA A 30 3.56 -3.16 -5.99
CA ALA A 30 5.01 -3.32 -6.10
C ALA A 30 5.62 -2.30 -7.08
N VAL A 31 5.07 -2.21 -8.30
CA VAL A 31 5.53 -1.24 -9.32
C VAL A 31 5.39 0.20 -8.83
N THR A 32 4.27 0.57 -8.22
CA THR A 32 4.10 1.92 -7.66
C THR A 32 5.16 2.23 -6.60
N MET A 33 5.48 1.27 -5.74
CA MET A 33 6.48 1.46 -4.69
C MET A 33 7.90 1.56 -5.25
N GLU A 34 8.23 0.78 -6.28
CA GLU A 34 9.51 0.91 -7.01
C GLU A 34 9.69 2.31 -7.59
N TRP A 35 8.66 2.84 -8.26
CA TRP A 35 8.71 4.21 -8.79
C TRP A 35 8.82 5.25 -7.69
N ALA A 36 8.07 5.11 -6.60
CA ALA A 36 8.16 6.02 -5.46
C ALA A 36 9.58 6.07 -4.89
N MET A 37 10.20 4.90 -4.65
CA MET A 37 11.58 4.81 -4.19
C MET A 37 12.57 5.42 -5.20
N ALA A 38 12.41 5.14 -6.50
CA ALA A 38 13.26 5.70 -7.55
C ALA A 38 13.16 7.23 -7.63
N LEU A 39 11.96 7.79 -7.48
CA LEU A 39 11.71 9.23 -7.48
C LEU A 39 12.29 9.91 -6.22
N LEU A 40 12.14 9.27 -5.05
CA LEU A 40 12.74 9.76 -3.81
C LEU A 40 14.27 9.75 -3.87
N LEU A 41 14.88 8.66 -4.37
CA LEU A 41 16.33 8.58 -4.53
C LEU A 41 16.88 9.62 -5.51
N ARG A 42 16.10 9.99 -6.54
CA ARG A 42 16.47 11.07 -7.48
C ARG A 42 16.30 12.47 -6.89
N ASN A 43 15.41 12.66 -5.90
CA ASN A 43 15.13 13.95 -5.29
C ASN A 43 15.55 13.95 -3.81
N THR A 44 16.81 14.33 -3.57
CA THR A 44 17.41 14.39 -2.22
C THR A 44 16.65 15.31 -1.26
N GLY A 45 16.02 16.38 -1.76
CA GLY A 45 15.19 17.27 -0.94
C GLY A 45 13.88 16.62 -0.49
N ALA A 46 13.19 15.93 -1.40
CA ALA A 46 11.99 15.16 -1.06
C ALA A 46 12.32 14.01 -0.11
N MET A 47 13.43 13.30 -0.35
CA MET A 47 13.88 12.22 0.54
C MET A 47 14.21 12.71 1.95
N ALA A 48 14.89 13.87 2.08
CA ALA A 48 15.18 14.48 3.38
C ALA A 48 13.88 14.84 4.13
N LYS A 49 12.87 15.34 3.43
CA LYS A 49 11.56 15.67 4.01
C LYS A 49 10.80 14.43 4.48
N VAL A 50 10.76 13.36 3.67
CA VAL A 50 10.20 12.06 4.08
C VAL A 50 10.89 11.54 5.33
N ARG A 51 12.23 11.56 5.35
CA ARG A 51 13.00 11.04 6.49
C ARG A 51 12.71 11.81 7.77
N ALA A 52 12.70 13.14 7.70
CA ALA A 52 12.38 13.98 8.85
C ALA A 52 10.94 13.76 9.36
N GLU A 53 9.99 13.56 8.45
CA GLU A 53 8.60 13.25 8.79
C GLU A 53 8.48 11.90 9.51
N ILE A 54 9.11 10.84 8.97
CA ILE A 54 9.14 9.51 9.60
C ILE A 54 9.79 9.58 10.98
N ASP A 55 10.97 10.19 11.10
CA ASP A 55 11.70 10.29 12.36
C ASP A 55 10.85 11.04 13.42
N GLY A 56 10.12 12.10 13.02
CA GLY A 56 9.20 12.84 13.87
C GLY A 56 7.93 12.07 14.26
N ALA A 57 7.37 11.29 13.35
CA ALA A 57 6.21 10.43 13.62
C ALA A 57 6.57 9.27 14.58
N LEU A 58 7.73 8.65 14.36
CA LEU A 58 8.18 7.53 15.18
C LEU A 58 8.68 7.97 16.56
N GLY A 59 9.22 9.18 16.70
CA GLY A 59 9.69 9.70 17.98
C GLY A 59 10.79 8.84 18.59
N GLY A 60 11.65 8.26 17.77
CA GLY A 60 12.73 7.35 18.19
C GLY A 60 12.37 5.86 18.24
N ARG A 61 11.13 5.48 17.91
CA ARG A 61 10.77 4.07 17.68
C ARG A 61 11.35 3.56 16.37
N GLU A 62 11.60 2.25 16.30
CA GLU A 62 12.13 1.61 15.09
C GLU A 62 11.08 1.39 14.00
N SER A 63 9.79 1.37 14.35
CA SER A 63 8.72 1.04 13.40
C SER A 63 7.38 1.69 13.74
N VAL A 64 6.54 1.82 12.71
CA VAL A 64 5.13 2.21 12.78
C VAL A 64 4.36 1.03 13.38
N THR A 65 3.67 1.25 14.50
CA THR A 65 2.97 0.18 15.24
C THR A 65 1.45 0.36 15.26
N ALA A 66 0.97 1.54 14.87
CA ALA A 66 -0.45 1.86 14.85
C ALA A 66 -0.82 2.72 13.63
N ASP A 67 -2.07 2.65 13.19
CA ASP A 67 -2.60 3.48 12.10
C ASP A 67 -2.48 4.99 12.40
N SER A 68 -2.50 5.36 13.69
CA SER A 68 -2.27 6.74 14.12
C SER A 68 -0.87 7.25 13.78
N ASP A 69 0.13 6.37 13.66
CA ASP A 69 1.48 6.74 13.23
C ASP A 69 1.48 7.09 11.74
N VAL A 70 0.73 6.33 10.93
CA VAL A 70 0.56 6.58 9.48
C VAL A 70 -0.18 7.91 9.25
N ALA A 71 -1.18 8.22 10.07
CA ALA A 71 -1.89 9.49 10.03
C ALA A 71 -0.99 10.72 10.30
N ARG A 72 0.21 10.50 10.87
CA ARG A 72 1.20 11.55 11.13
C ARG A 72 2.24 11.69 10.02
N LEU A 73 2.02 11.06 8.87
CA LEU A 73 2.90 11.10 7.69
C LEU A 73 2.22 11.80 6.49
N PRO A 74 1.81 13.08 6.60
CA PRO A 74 1.03 13.77 5.57
C PRO A 74 1.80 13.95 4.25
N PHE A 75 3.13 14.06 4.26
CA PHE A 75 3.93 14.17 3.05
C PHE A 75 3.95 12.85 2.27
N LEU A 76 4.02 11.70 2.97
CA LEU A 76 3.88 10.38 2.34
C LEU A 76 2.45 10.11 1.85
N GLN A 77 1.43 10.69 2.48
CA GLN A 77 0.03 10.56 2.05
C GLN A 77 -0.38 11.52 0.92
N ALA A 78 0.46 12.50 0.57
CA ALA A 78 0.15 13.49 -0.46
C ALA A 78 0.41 13.01 -1.91
N TRP A 79 0.76 11.73 -2.07
CA TRP A 79 1.06 11.09 -3.35
C TRP A 79 -0.17 10.42 -3.96
#